data_AF-A0A081P058-F1
#
_entry.id   AF-A0A081P058-F1
#
_cell.length_a   1.000
_cell.length_b   1.000
_cell.length_c   1.000
_cell.angle_alpha   90.00
_cell.angle_beta   90.00
_cell.angle_gamma   90.00
#
_symmetry.space_group_name_H-M   'P 1'
#
loop_
_entity.id
_entity.type
_entity.pdbx_description
1 polymer ?
#
loop_
_entity_poly.entity_id
_entity_poly.type
_entity_poly.pdbx_seq_one_letter_code
_entity_poly.pdbx_strand_id
1 'polypeptide(L)'
;MATIVWHKPSGRKYLFLGPGFGAYKAQRAGLLGAVAAVCDRNGIIRWFPSDELQVLEVDGQPVSNWFESLADLDTPLPQDDVCCAQAGAIEQCPACLTRVTAEERECPSCGLTLIMES
;
A
#
# COMPACT_ATOMS: atom_id res chain seq x y z
N MET A 1 20.40 3.42 -13.59
CA MET A 1 19.36 2.87 -12.71
C MET A 1 19.19 1.40 -13.03
N ALA A 2 19.29 0.50 -12.04
CA ALA A 2 19.14 -0.94 -12.22
C ALA A 2 18.21 -1.50 -11.14
N THR A 3 17.23 -2.29 -11.55
CA THR A 3 16.26 -2.88 -10.63
C THR A 3 16.37 -4.40 -10.70
N ILE A 4 16.61 -5.04 -9.56
CA ILE A 4 16.65 -6.50 -9.46
C ILE A 4 15.27 -6.98 -9.02
N VAL A 5 14.70 -7.90 -9.79
CA VAL A 5 13.40 -8.52 -9.50
C VAL A 5 13.55 -10.01 -9.25
N TRP A 6 12.69 -10.53 -8.39
CA TRP A 6 12.50 -11.94 -8.16
C TRP A 6 11.29 -12.44 -8.95
N HIS A 7 11.48 -13.50 -9.74
CA HIS A 7 10.38 -14.20 -10.38
C HIS A 7 9.90 -15.32 -9.46
N LYS A 8 8.78 -15.06 -8.76
CA LYS A 8 8.25 -15.88 -7.66
C LYS A 8 8.09 -17.36 -8.04
N PRO A 9 7.48 -17.72 -9.20
CA PRO A 9 7.30 -19.13 -9.59
C PRO A 9 8.63 -19.88 -9.76
N SER A 10 9.66 -19.24 -10.30
CA SER A 10 10.94 -19.90 -10.60
C SER A 10 11.97 -19.82 -9.47
N GLY A 11 11.77 -18.96 -8.48
CA GLY A 11 12.78 -18.70 -7.46
C GLY A 11 13.99 -17.87 -7.93
N ARG A 12 14.03 -17.44 -9.21
CA ARG A 12 15.22 -16.82 -9.82
C ARG A 12 15.16 -15.30 -9.82
N LYS A 13 16.33 -14.67 -9.72
CA LYS A 13 16.50 -13.22 -9.83
C LYS A 13 16.82 -12.81 -11.28
N TYR A 14 16.32 -11.66 -11.68
CA TYR A 14 16.52 -11.06 -13.00
C TYR A 14 16.74 -9.55 -12.89
N LEU A 15 17.38 -8.96 -13.90
CA LEU A 15 17.42 -7.51 -14.07
C LEU A 15 16.14 -7.07 -14.78
N PHE A 16 15.40 -6.13 -14.21
CA PHE A 16 14.23 -5.53 -14.84
C PHE A 16 14.66 -4.50 -15.90
N LEU A 17 14.09 -4.60 -17.10
CA LEU A 17 14.39 -3.73 -18.22
C LEU A 17 13.27 -2.71 -18.48
N GLY A 18 12.02 -3.09 -18.23
CA GLY A 18 10.89 -2.19 -18.41
C GLY A 18 9.55 -2.91 -18.58
N PRO A 19 8.43 -2.17 -18.51
CA PRO A 19 7.12 -2.70 -18.82
C PRO A 19 6.99 -3.03 -20.30
N GLY A 20 6.33 -4.14 -20.61
CA GLY A 20 6.01 -4.57 -21.96
C GLY A 20 4.56 -4.33 -22.31
N PHE A 21 4.30 -3.37 -23.21
CA PHE A 21 2.98 -3.19 -23.81
C PHE A 21 2.79 -3.97 -25.13
N GLY A 22 3.87 -4.54 -25.69
CA GLY A 22 3.86 -5.18 -27.01
C GLY A 22 3.16 -6.55 -27.05
N ALA A 23 3.32 -7.38 -26.02
CA ALA A 23 2.64 -8.68 -25.94
C ALA A 23 1.15 -8.54 -25.58
N TYR A 24 0.77 -7.45 -24.90
CA TYR A 24 -0.61 -7.13 -24.51
C TYR A 24 -1.57 -6.96 -25.70
N LYS A 25 -1.08 -6.49 -26.87
CA LYS A 25 -1.92 -6.35 -28.07
C LYS A 25 -2.06 -7.63 -28.89
N ALA A 26 -1.16 -8.62 -28.75
CA ALA A 26 -1.18 -9.84 -29.54
C ALA A 26 -2.11 -10.92 -28.94
N GLN A 27 -2.34 -10.90 -27.63
CA GLN A 27 -3.27 -11.79 -26.93
C GLN A 27 -4.53 -11.04 -26.50
N ARG A 28 -5.52 -11.03 -27.40
CA ARG A 28 -6.98 -10.98 -27.21
C ARG A 28 -7.56 -10.24 -25.98
N ALA A 29 -8.56 -9.40 -26.28
CA ALA A 29 -9.54 -8.86 -25.34
C ALA A 29 -10.04 -9.90 -24.32
N GLY A 30 -9.71 -9.69 -23.05
CA GLY A 30 -10.13 -10.52 -21.93
C GLY A 30 -9.02 -10.73 -20.90
N LEU A 31 -8.80 -9.75 -20.03
CA LEU A 31 -8.28 -9.96 -18.68
C LEU A 31 -6.88 -10.62 -18.55
N LEU A 32 -5.87 -10.18 -19.30
CA LEU A 32 -4.48 -10.58 -19.07
C LEU A 32 -3.63 -9.34 -18.72
N GLY A 33 -2.99 -9.40 -17.55
CA GLY A 33 -2.30 -8.29 -16.90
C GLY A 33 -1.05 -7.80 -17.62
N ALA A 34 -0.49 -6.69 -17.15
CA ALA A 34 0.76 -6.12 -17.68
C ALA A 34 1.88 -7.17 -17.62
N VAL A 35 2.75 -7.19 -18.63
CA VAL A 35 3.98 -7.99 -18.64
C VAL A 35 5.20 -7.07 -18.48
N ALA A 36 6.32 -7.64 -18.06
CA ALA A 36 7.59 -6.95 -17.91
C ALA A 36 8.71 -7.67 -18.64
N ALA A 37 9.57 -6.90 -19.31
CA ALA A 37 10.85 -7.37 -19.83
C ALA A 37 11.87 -7.45 -18.70
N VAL A 38 12.55 -8.57 -18.63
CA VAL A 38 13.70 -8.79 -17.73
C VAL A 38 14.84 -9.44 -18.51
N CYS A 39 16.07 -9.41 -17.98
CA CYS A 39 17.15 -10.25 -18.47
C CYS A 39 17.82 -11.06 -17.37
N ASP A 40 18.34 -12.24 -17.73
CA ASP A 40 19.16 -13.04 -16.84
C ASP A 40 20.63 -12.59 -16.84
N ARG A 41 21.47 -13.28 -16.05
CA ARG A 41 22.91 -12.99 -15.92
C ARG A 41 23.69 -13.08 -17.23
N ASN A 42 23.15 -13.75 -18.24
CA ASN A 42 23.78 -13.88 -19.55
C ASN A 42 23.26 -12.83 -20.54
N GLY A 43 22.39 -11.90 -20.11
CA GLY A 43 21.77 -10.89 -20.95
C GLY A 43 20.61 -11.40 -21.80
N ILE A 44 20.09 -12.61 -21.56
CA ILE A 44 18.96 -13.14 -22.33
C ILE A 44 17.67 -12.48 -21.86
N ILE A 45 16.96 -11.82 -22.78
CA ILE A 45 15.70 -11.14 -22.51
C ILE A 45 14.55 -12.14 -22.41
N ARG A 46 13.70 -11.97 -21.41
CA ARG A 46 12.49 -12.76 -21.15
C ARG A 46 11.34 -11.83 -20.76
N TRP A 47 10.12 -12.34 -20.92
CA TRP A 47 8.90 -11.63 -20.55
C TRP A 47 8.15 -12.43 -19.50
N PHE A 48 7.79 -11.79 -18.40
CA PHE A 48 6.98 -12.39 -17.35
C PHE A 48 5.75 -11.53 -17.04
N PRO A 49 4.62 -12.13 -16.64
CA PRO A 49 3.53 -11.41 -15.98
C PRO A 49 4.05 -10.58 -14.80
N SER A 50 3.63 -9.32 -14.71
CA SER A 50 4.12 -8.41 -13.68
C SER A 50 3.72 -8.85 -12.26
N ASP A 51 2.61 -9.56 -12.12
CA ASP A 51 2.15 -10.16 -10.86
C ASP A 51 3.00 -11.36 -10.42
N GLU A 52 3.82 -11.94 -11.29
CA GLU A 52 4.81 -12.97 -10.94
C GLU A 52 6.14 -12.39 -10.48
N LEU A 53 6.34 -11.08 -10.62
CA LEU A 53 7.58 -10.39 -10.26
C LEU A 53 7.46 -9.63 -8.93
N GLN A 54 8.58 -9.54 -8.22
CA GLN A 54 8.71 -8.72 -7.01
C GLN A 54 10.04 -7.97 -7.06
N VAL A 55 10.03 -6.66 -6.79
CA VAL A 55 11.26 -5.86 -6.69
C VAL A 55 12.01 -6.23 -5.41
N LEU A 56 13.30 -6.52 -5.54
CA LEU A 56 14.20 -6.78 -4.41
C LEU A 56 15.12 -5.59 -4.14
N GLU A 57 15.69 -5.02 -5.21
CA GLU A 57 16.70 -3.97 -5.11
C GLU A 57 16.48 -2.92 -6.21
N VAL A 58 16.74 -1.66 -5.88
CA VAL A 58 16.81 -0.55 -6.83
C VAL A 58 18.13 0.16 -6.58
N ASP A 59 18.95 0.30 -7.61
CA ASP A 59 20.25 0.97 -7.56
C ASP A 59 21.19 0.44 -6.48
N GLY A 60 21.16 -0.89 -6.27
CA GLY A 60 21.99 -1.59 -5.30
C GLY A 60 21.52 -1.44 -3.85
N GLN A 61 20.39 -0.76 -3.60
CA GLN A 61 19.76 -0.68 -2.29
C GLN A 61 18.58 -1.65 -2.21
N PRO A 62 18.40 -2.37 -1.09
CA PRO A 62 17.18 -3.13 -0.81
C PRO A 62 15.94 -2.24 -0.96
N VAL A 63 14.86 -2.81 -1.50
CA VAL A 63 13.61 -2.08 -1.74
C VAL A 63 13.06 -1.42 -0.47
N SER A 64 13.26 -2.02 0.71
CA SER A 64 12.82 -1.49 2.01
C SER A 64 13.39 -0.11 2.34
N ASN A 65 14.65 0.15 1.97
CA ASN A 65 15.35 1.40 2.30
C ASN A 65 14.67 2.62 1.67
N TRP A 66 13.92 2.44 0.59
CA TRP A 66 13.17 3.50 -0.07
C TRP A 66 11.88 3.89 0.66
N PHE A 67 11.43 3.07 1.62
CA PHE A 67 10.19 3.28 2.39
C PHE A 67 10.44 3.61 3.86
N GLU A 68 11.66 3.50 4.37
CA GLU A 68 11.99 3.81 5.77
C GLU A 68 11.61 5.25 6.17
N SER A 69 11.77 6.22 5.26
CA SER A 69 11.37 7.62 5.49
C SER A 69 9.86 7.87 5.30
N LEU A 70 9.12 6.90 4.75
CA LEU A 70 7.67 6.98 4.57
C LEU A 70 6.91 6.29 5.71
N ALA A 71 7.62 5.63 6.64
CA ALA A 71 7.01 4.97 7.79
C ALA A 71 6.23 5.93 8.70
N ASP A 72 6.53 7.24 8.66
CA ASP A 72 5.74 8.28 9.34
C ASP A 72 4.40 8.58 8.62
N LEU A 73 4.25 8.18 7.35
CA LEU A 73 3.03 8.33 6.55
C LEU A 73 2.12 7.10 6.60
N ASP A 74 2.62 5.95 7.06
CA ASP A 74 1.84 4.76 7.43
C ASP A 74 1.18 4.92 8.81
N THR A 75 0.93 6.16 9.25
CA THR A 75 -0.18 6.39 10.18
C THR A 75 -1.42 5.84 9.47
N PRO A 76 -2.13 4.84 10.01
CA PRO A 76 -3.30 4.30 9.34
C PRO A 76 -4.24 5.47 9.05
N LEU A 77 -4.43 5.80 7.78
CA LEU A 77 -5.63 6.53 7.36
C LEU A 77 -6.80 5.74 7.97
N PRO A 78 -7.76 6.39 8.63
CA PRO A 78 -8.93 5.70 9.15
C PRO A 78 -9.47 4.85 8.01
N GLN A 79 -9.37 3.53 8.18
CA GLN A 79 -10.01 2.59 7.28
C GLN A 79 -11.50 2.79 7.52
N ASP A 80 -12.06 3.73 6.78
CA ASP A 80 -13.48 3.75 6.53
C ASP A 80 -13.78 2.41 5.87
N ASP A 81 -14.54 1.63 6.63
CA ASP A 81 -15.27 0.42 6.25
C ASP A 81 -14.63 -0.94 6.60
N VAL A 82 -15.21 -1.50 7.68
CA VAL A 82 -15.52 -2.91 8.01
C VAL A 82 -14.70 -3.47 9.17
N CYS A 83 -15.24 -4.08 10.23
CA CYS A 83 -16.58 -4.21 10.83
C CYS A 83 -16.33 -5.00 12.12
N CYS A 84 -16.76 -4.47 13.26
CA CYS A 84 -16.88 -5.14 14.57
C CYS A 84 -15.58 -5.69 15.22
N ALA A 85 -15.02 -4.95 16.17
CA ALA A 85 -14.98 -5.34 17.59
C ALA A 85 -14.14 -4.36 18.45
N GLN A 86 -14.83 -3.67 19.37
CA GLN A 86 -14.32 -3.00 20.57
C GLN A 86 -13.25 -1.91 20.39
N ALA A 87 -13.72 -0.68 20.16
CA ALA A 87 -13.08 0.53 20.70
C ALA A 87 -14.19 1.57 20.91
N GLY A 88 -14.17 2.26 22.05
CA GLY A 88 -15.25 3.15 22.52
C GLY A 88 -15.79 4.08 21.45
N ALA A 89 -17.10 4.31 21.46
CA ALA A 89 -17.78 5.19 20.51
C ALA A 89 -17.15 6.59 20.60
N ILE A 90 -16.39 6.96 19.57
CA ILE A 90 -15.89 8.32 19.40
C ILE A 90 -17.03 9.12 18.77
N GLU A 91 -17.58 10.05 19.52
CA GLU A 91 -18.62 10.97 19.07
C GLU A 91 -18.02 12.35 18.75
N GLN A 92 -18.81 13.22 18.12
CA GLN A 92 -18.41 14.60 17.84
C GLN A 92 -19.16 15.56 18.75
N CYS A 93 -18.42 16.48 19.38
CA CYS A 93 -19.03 17.54 20.18
C CYS A 93 -19.92 18.44 19.30
N PRO A 94 -21.20 18.66 19.64
CA PRO A 94 -22.13 19.41 18.79
C PRO A 94 -21.80 20.91 18.68
N ALA A 95 -20.99 21.47 19.57
CA ALA A 95 -20.63 22.90 19.54
C ALA A 95 -19.37 23.21 18.72
N CYS A 96 -18.36 22.34 18.77
CA CYS A 96 -17.05 22.63 18.15
C CYS A 96 -16.53 21.51 17.26
N LEU A 97 -17.29 20.41 17.08
CA LEU A 97 -16.96 19.25 16.26
C LEU A 97 -15.66 18.54 16.67
N THR A 98 -15.12 18.86 17.85
CA THR A 98 -13.99 18.12 18.43
C THR A 98 -14.44 16.70 18.73
N ARG A 99 -13.60 15.73 18.40
CA ARG A 99 -13.82 14.31 18.70
C ARG A 99 -13.75 14.11 20.21
N VAL A 100 -14.77 13.46 20.76
CA VAL A 100 -14.94 13.24 22.20
C VAL A 100 -15.30 11.77 22.42
N THR A 101 -14.90 11.20 23.55
CA THR A 101 -15.29 9.82 23.89
C THR A 101 -16.56 9.82 24.74
N ALA A 102 -17.29 8.70 24.75
CA ALA A 102 -18.53 8.57 25.52
C ALA A 102 -18.34 8.73 27.04
N GLU A 103 -17.10 8.62 27.53
CA GLU A 103 -16.75 8.77 28.95
C GLU A 103 -16.42 10.23 29.34
N GLU A 104 -16.23 11.12 28.36
CA GLU A 104 -15.90 12.53 28.62
C GLU A 104 -17.15 13.32 29.03
N ARG A 105 -17.17 13.80 30.29
CA ARG A 105 -18.26 14.65 30.82
C ARG A 105 -18.30 16.04 30.20
N GLU A 106 -17.16 16.54 29.77
CA GLU A 106 -16.97 17.89 29.21
C GLU A 106 -16.04 17.82 28.02
N CYS A 107 -16.35 18.60 26.97
CA CYS A 107 -15.53 18.68 25.78
C CYS A 107 -14.19 19.39 26.12
N PRO A 108 -13.04 18.77 25.82
CA PRO A 108 -11.72 19.35 26.15
C PRO A 108 -11.39 20.61 25.33
N SER A 109 -12.11 20.86 24.23
CA SER A 109 -11.85 21.98 23.33
C SER A 109 -12.69 23.21 23.65
N CYS A 110 -13.98 23.03 23.92
CA CYS A 110 -14.91 24.15 24.15
C CYS A 110 -15.55 24.19 25.54
N GLY A 111 -15.28 23.20 26.41
CA GLY A 111 -15.85 23.12 27.76
C GLY A 111 -17.35 22.81 27.80
N LEU A 112 -17.95 22.36 26.68
CA LEU A 112 -19.36 21.96 26.64
C LEU A 112 -19.58 20.67 27.42
N THR A 113 -20.53 20.63 28.35
CA THR A 113 -20.94 19.40 29.05
C THR A 113 -21.63 18.42 28.08
N LEU A 114 -21.13 17.18 28.00
CA LEU A 114 -21.55 16.16 27.03
C LEU A 114 -22.46 15.08 27.63
N ILE A 115 -22.28 14.76 28.92
CA ILE A 115 -23.08 13.75 29.62
C ILE A 115 -24.16 14.46 30.45
N MET A 116 -25.42 14.21 30.15
CA MET A 116 -26.55 14.56 31.02
C MET A 116 -26.87 13.34 31.90
N GLU A 117 -26.65 13.45 33.20
CA GLU A 117 -27.15 12.47 34.17
C GLU A 117 -28.68 12.43 34.07
N SER A 118 -29.24 11.25 33.78
CA SER A 118 -30.68 10.95 33.93
C SER A 118 -30.94 10.33 35.29
#